data_AF-A0A8T4SL03-F1
#
_entry.id   AF-A0A8T4SL03-F1
#
_cell.length_a   1.000
_cell.length_b   1.000
_cell.length_c   1.000
_cell.angle_alpha   90.00
_cell.angle_beta   90.00
_cell.angle_gamma   90.00
#
_symmetry.space_group_name_H-M   'P 1'
#
loop_
_entity.id
_entity.type
_entity.pdbx_description
1 polymer ?
#
loop_
_entity_poly.entity_id
_entity_poly.type
_entity_poly.pdbx_seq_one_letter_code
_entity_poly.pdbx_strand_id
1 'polypeptide(L)'
;MYPNMKNLAELTGILLGDGSLSLRDNNPKSINRLKITLNSQTDKDYTIYISKLLKNLFEIEPIVKYRLHENTVDLFIFRKHILLFLIKNLGLNLSPKWERAVIPKIFLFDDLDLFVLRGYFDTDGSIVTANNNGTLYPRLEMKICPSPMQSQFIDILTKYNFKFGVYDIGNGKIRIQLNGKSQLNQWLNLVGFSNMRHISKLSRFNLNNVL
;
A
#
# COMPACT_ATOMS: atom_id res chain seq x y z
N MET A 1 -4.31 23.65 8.31
CA MET A 1 -3.10 22.86 8.64
C MET A 1 -2.90 21.88 7.49
N TYR A 2 -1.77 21.91 6.79
CA TYR A 2 -1.51 20.92 5.75
C TYR A 2 -1.33 19.55 6.41
N PRO A 3 -1.95 18.48 5.91
CA PRO A 3 -1.78 17.16 6.48
C PRO A 3 -0.30 16.77 6.47
N ASN A 4 0.15 15.96 7.44
CA ASN A 4 1.50 15.42 7.42
C ASN A 4 1.71 14.67 6.08
N MET A 5 2.61 15.18 5.24
CA MET A 5 2.78 14.69 3.86
C MET A 5 3.26 13.23 3.81
N LYS A 6 4.07 12.79 4.79
CA LYS A 6 4.53 11.39 4.89
C LYS A 6 3.37 10.45 5.17
N ASN A 7 2.50 10.82 6.11
CA ASN A 7 1.28 10.08 6.40
C ASN A 7 0.32 10.05 5.21
N LEU A 8 0.18 11.17 4.48
CA LEU A 8 -0.68 11.24 3.30
C LEU A 8 -0.13 10.40 2.13
N ALA A 9 1.19 10.38 1.96
CA ALA A 9 1.87 9.54 0.99
C ALA A 9 1.67 8.04 1.32
N GLU A 10 1.81 7.66 2.58
CA GLU A 10 1.55 6.28 3.01
C GLU A 10 0.08 5.87 2.81
N LEU A 11 -0.87 6.74 3.21
CA LEU A 11 -2.28 6.54 2.92
C LEU A 11 -2.53 6.39 1.42
N THR A 12 -1.80 7.14 0.59
CA THR A 12 -1.92 7.03 -0.87
C THR A 12 -1.48 5.66 -1.37
N GLY A 13 -0.37 5.12 -0.85
CA GLY A 13 0.05 3.74 -1.12
C GLY A 13 -1.02 2.72 -0.76
N ILE A 14 -1.56 2.81 0.46
CA ILE A 14 -2.65 1.94 0.95
C ILE A 14 -3.87 2.04 0.04
N LEU A 15 -4.22 3.28 -0.36
CA LEU A 15 -5.37 3.52 -1.20
C LEU A 15 -5.16 2.99 -2.62
N LEU A 16 -3.93 2.95 -3.13
CA LEU A 16 -3.62 2.41 -4.46
C LEU A 16 -3.79 0.89 -4.49
N GLY A 17 -3.40 0.21 -3.43
CA GLY A 17 -3.59 -1.23 -3.24
C GLY A 17 -5.04 -1.62 -2.91
N ASP A 18 -5.36 -1.64 -1.62
CA ASP A 18 -6.65 -2.13 -1.09
C ASP A 18 -7.76 -1.06 -1.00
N GLY A 19 -7.45 0.19 -1.36
CA GLY A 19 -8.43 1.28 -1.35
C GLY A 19 -9.44 1.26 -2.48
N SER A 20 -10.60 1.88 -2.25
CA SER A 20 -11.63 2.10 -3.26
C SER A 20 -12.32 3.43 -3.04
N LEU A 21 -12.23 4.32 -4.03
CA LEU A 21 -12.87 5.64 -4.03
C LEU A 21 -14.08 5.63 -4.96
N SER A 22 -15.22 6.12 -4.47
CA SER A 22 -16.46 6.27 -5.22
C SER A 22 -17.05 7.64 -4.97
N LEU A 23 -17.19 8.44 -6.03
CA LEU A 23 -17.87 9.73 -6.03
C LEU A 23 -19.01 9.66 -7.06
N ARG A 24 -20.26 9.83 -6.63
CA ARG A 24 -21.43 9.86 -7.51
C ARG A 24 -22.37 10.99 -7.10
N ASP A 25 -22.53 11.95 -8.00
CA ASP A 25 -23.36 13.13 -7.74
C ASP A 25 -24.83 12.93 -8.17
N ASN A 26 -25.15 11.90 -8.96
CA ASN A 26 -26.44 11.80 -9.67
C ASN A 26 -27.24 10.51 -9.40
N ASN A 27 -26.87 9.69 -8.42
CA ASN A 27 -27.65 8.49 -8.06
C ASN A 27 -27.90 8.45 -6.55
N PRO A 28 -29.15 8.65 -6.09
CA PRO A 28 -29.49 8.68 -4.66
C PRO A 28 -29.24 7.34 -3.94
N LYS A 29 -29.10 6.23 -4.68
CA LYS A 29 -28.74 4.92 -4.12
C LYS A 29 -27.23 4.70 -4.02
N SER A 30 -26.41 5.60 -4.55
CA SER A 30 -24.95 5.48 -4.52
C SER A 30 -24.34 6.40 -3.47
N ILE A 31 -23.45 5.84 -2.66
CA ILE A 31 -22.86 6.53 -1.52
C ILE A 31 -21.44 6.94 -1.86
N ASN A 32 -21.15 8.24 -1.72
CA ASN A 32 -19.80 8.78 -1.77
C ASN A 32 -18.97 8.15 -0.67
N ARG A 33 -17.96 7.37 -1.02
CA ARG A 33 -17.17 6.63 -0.02
C ARG A 33 -15.70 6.46 -0.41
N LEU A 34 -14.86 6.60 0.59
CA LEU A 34 -13.57 5.93 0.65
C LEU A 34 -13.80 4.63 1.41
N LYS A 35 -13.29 3.52 0.86
CA LYS A 35 -13.29 2.21 1.50
C LYS A 35 -11.89 1.62 1.44
N ILE A 36 -11.41 1.02 2.51
CA ILE A 36 -10.21 0.16 2.52
C ILE A 36 -10.65 -1.21 3.01
N THR A 37 -10.29 -2.27 2.30
CA THR A 37 -10.68 -3.66 2.63
C THR A 37 -9.44 -4.44 3.01
N LEU A 38 -9.42 -5.06 4.20
CA LEU A 38 -8.28 -5.81 4.72
C LEU A 38 -8.71 -7.18 5.24
N ASN A 39 -7.74 -8.05 5.57
CA ASN A 39 -8.02 -9.30 6.23
C ASN A 39 -8.24 -9.11 7.74
N SER A 40 -9.40 -9.46 8.27
CA SER A 40 -9.76 -9.20 9.67
C SER A 40 -8.93 -9.95 10.71
N GLN A 41 -8.23 -11.02 10.30
CA GLN A 41 -7.38 -11.81 11.20
C GLN A 41 -5.92 -11.37 11.11
N THR A 42 -5.36 -11.36 9.90
CA THR A 42 -3.93 -11.11 9.68
C THR A 42 -3.56 -9.64 9.64
N ASP A 43 -4.52 -8.74 9.37
CA ASP A 43 -4.32 -7.29 9.33
C ASP A 43 -5.00 -6.57 10.52
N LYS A 44 -5.25 -7.27 11.64
CA LYS A 44 -5.94 -6.68 12.81
C LYS A 44 -5.23 -5.44 13.36
N ASP A 45 -3.93 -5.53 13.61
CA ASP A 45 -3.15 -4.39 14.11
C ASP A 45 -3.01 -3.31 13.04
N TYR A 46 -2.94 -3.71 11.77
CA TYR A 46 -2.86 -2.79 10.65
C TYR A 46 -4.17 -2.02 10.43
N THR A 47 -5.32 -2.64 10.73
CA THR A 47 -6.64 -1.98 10.75
C THR A 47 -6.66 -0.86 11.78
N ILE A 48 -6.09 -1.10 12.97
CA ILE A 48 -5.97 -0.08 14.03
C ILE A 48 -5.02 1.04 13.58
N TYR A 49 -3.88 0.68 12.97
CA TYR A 49 -2.93 1.63 12.42
C TYR A 49 -3.57 2.55 11.37
N ILE A 50 -4.26 1.99 10.37
CA ILE A 50 -4.94 2.74 9.32
C ILE A 50 -6.05 3.62 9.92
N SER A 51 -6.76 3.14 10.94
CA SER A 51 -7.79 3.95 11.62
C SER A 51 -7.19 5.20 12.25
N LYS A 52 -6.06 5.06 12.95
CA LYS A 52 -5.31 6.19 13.53
C LYS A 52 -4.76 7.11 12.44
N LEU A 53 -4.23 6.56 11.35
CA LEU A 53 -3.72 7.32 10.22
C LEU A 53 -4.82 8.21 9.61
N LEU A 54 -6.00 7.65 9.35
CA LEU A 54 -7.16 8.37 8.84
C LEU A 54 -7.64 9.45 9.81
N LYS A 55 -7.73 9.13 11.11
CA LYS A 55 -8.08 10.09 12.16
C LYS A 55 -7.09 11.26 12.19
N ASN A 56 -5.79 10.99 12.12
CA ASN A 56 -4.77 12.03 12.18
C ASN A 56 -4.74 12.91 10.93
N LEU A 57 -5.05 12.34 9.75
CA LEU A 57 -5.04 13.09 8.49
C LEU A 57 -6.29 13.95 8.29
N PHE A 58 -7.44 13.48 8.79
CA PHE A 58 -8.73 14.08 8.45
C PHE A 58 -9.61 14.42 9.66
N GLU A 59 -9.11 14.22 10.88
CA GLU A 59 -9.85 14.44 12.13
C GLU A 59 -11.17 13.66 12.19
N ILE A 60 -11.21 12.50 11.52
CA ILE A 60 -12.41 11.67 11.36
C ILE A 60 -12.10 10.23 11.71
N GLU A 61 -12.89 9.68 12.61
CA GLU A 61 -12.89 8.25 12.91
C GLU A 61 -13.55 7.48 11.74
N PRO A 62 -12.84 6.54 11.09
CA PRO A 62 -13.46 5.70 10.08
C PRO A 62 -14.44 4.72 10.73
N ILE A 63 -15.47 4.35 9.98
CA ILE A 63 -16.37 3.26 10.38
C ILE A 63 -15.67 1.94 10.06
N VAL A 64 -15.45 1.10 11.08
CA VAL A 64 -14.88 -0.23 10.93
C VAL A 64 -16.01 -1.27 10.92
N LYS A 65 -16.11 -2.04 9.83
CA LYS A 65 -17.15 -3.06 9.66
C LYS A 65 -16.53 -4.42 9.36
N TYR A 66 -16.71 -5.36 10.28
CA TYR A 66 -16.37 -6.77 10.06
C TYR A 66 -17.48 -7.44 9.26
N ARG A 67 -17.10 -8.23 8.25
CA ARG A 67 -18.07 -9.02 7.48
C ARG A 67 -18.34 -10.35 8.18
N LEU A 68 -19.62 -10.68 8.33
CA LEU A 68 -20.02 -11.95 8.90
C LEU A 68 -19.57 -13.09 7.99
N HIS A 69 -19.03 -14.14 8.59
CA HIS A 69 -18.57 -15.36 7.91
C HIS A 69 -17.42 -15.16 6.89
N GLU A 70 -16.78 -13.99 6.88
CA GLU A 70 -15.61 -13.71 6.04
C GLU A 70 -14.45 -13.22 6.93
N ASN A 71 -13.21 -13.51 6.52
CA ASN A 71 -12.03 -12.92 7.15
C ASN A 71 -11.75 -11.52 6.60
N THR A 72 -12.79 -10.68 6.50
CA THR A 72 -12.75 -9.37 5.86
C THR A 72 -13.17 -8.28 6.83
N VAL A 73 -12.42 -7.19 6.87
CA VAL A 73 -12.78 -5.95 7.56
C VAL A 73 -12.73 -4.79 6.56
N ASP A 74 -13.75 -3.94 6.57
CA ASP A 74 -13.83 -2.74 5.76
C ASP A 74 -13.74 -1.49 6.66
N LEU A 75 -12.88 -0.54 6.31
CA LEU A 75 -12.87 0.82 6.86
C LEU A 75 -13.57 1.77 5.89
N PHE A 76 -14.49 2.61 6.39
CA PHE A 76 -15.25 3.56 5.57
C PHE A 76 -15.13 5.01 6.04
N ILE A 77 -15.04 5.91 5.07
CA ILE A 77 -15.26 7.36 5.24
C ILE A 77 -16.26 7.83 4.18
N PHE A 78 -17.30 8.55 4.63
CA PHE A 78 -18.39 9.04 3.78
C PHE A 78 -18.40 10.56 3.59
N ARG A 79 -17.25 11.23 3.77
CA ARG A 79 -17.12 12.68 3.69
C ARG A 79 -16.74 13.12 2.28
N LYS A 80 -17.68 13.75 1.58
CA LYS A 80 -17.49 14.20 0.19
C LYS A 80 -16.26 15.09 0.02
N HIS A 81 -15.99 16.02 0.95
CA HIS A 81 -14.84 16.91 0.84
C HIS A 81 -13.49 16.17 0.90
N ILE A 82 -13.38 15.09 1.69
CA ILE A 82 -12.17 14.23 1.71
C ILE A 82 -11.99 13.55 0.37
N LEU A 83 -13.07 13.00 -0.20
CA LEU A 83 -13.00 12.38 -1.52
C LEU A 83 -12.61 13.38 -2.59
N LEU A 84 -13.20 14.58 -2.57
CA LEU A 84 -12.86 15.65 -3.51
C LEU A 84 -11.39 16.05 -3.37
N PHE A 85 -10.87 16.18 -2.15
CA PHE A 85 -9.45 16.41 -1.92
C PHE A 85 -8.58 15.31 -2.55
N LEU A 86 -8.86 14.04 -2.25
CA LEU A 86 -8.09 12.90 -2.77
C LEU A 86 -8.14 12.78 -4.30
N ILE A 87 -9.28 13.11 -4.91
CA ILE A 87 -9.49 12.93 -6.36
C ILE A 87 -9.06 14.17 -7.15
N LYS A 88 -9.53 15.35 -6.74
CA LYS A 88 -9.38 16.60 -7.49
C LYS A 88 -8.10 17.33 -7.15
N ASN A 89 -7.72 17.37 -5.88
CA ASN A 89 -6.51 18.06 -5.46
C ASN A 89 -5.29 17.15 -5.55
N LEU A 90 -5.42 15.90 -5.11
CA LEU A 90 -4.31 14.96 -5.09
C LEU A 90 -4.19 14.15 -6.39
N GLY A 91 -5.28 13.97 -7.15
CA GLY A 91 -5.24 13.31 -8.46
C GLY A 91 -5.41 11.79 -8.42
N LEU A 92 -5.97 11.22 -7.34
CA LEU A 92 -6.28 9.79 -7.29
C LEU A 92 -7.50 9.44 -8.15
N ASN A 93 -7.42 8.28 -8.80
CA ASN A 93 -8.49 7.77 -9.66
C ASN A 93 -9.59 7.07 -8.86
N LEU A 94 -10.85 7.30 -9.29
CA LEU A 94 -12.01 6.53 -8.86
C LEU A 94 -11.87 5.06 -9.25
N SER A 95 -12.43 4.16 -8.44
CA SER A 95 -12.51 2.73 -8.76
C SER A 95 -13.45 2.46 -9.96
N PRO A 96 -13.17 1.46 -10.81
CA PRO A 96 -12.04 0.51 -10.76
C PRO A 96 -10.74 1.12 -11.30
N LYS A 97 -9.59 0.85 -10.67
CA LYS A 97 -8.31 1.50 -11.02
C LYS A 97 -7.48 0.77 -12.08
N TRP A 98 -8.00 -0.33 -12.63
CA TRP A 98 -7.36 -1.08 -13.71
C TRP A 98 -7.01 -0.12 -14.86
N GLU A 99 -5.79 -0.23 -15.38
CA GLU A 99 -5.17 0.62 -16.42
C GLU A 99 -4.98 2.10 -16.06
N ARG A 100 -5.46 2.54 -14.90
CA ARG A 100 -5.53 3.98 -14.55
C ARG A 100 -4.82 4.34 -13.27
N ALA A 101 -4.45 3.38 -12.41
CA ALA A 101 -3.77 3.69 -11.15
C ALA A 101 -2.49 4.51 -11.39
N VAL A 102 -2.33 5.59 -10.64
CA VAL A 102 -1.19 6.50 -10.79
C VAL A 102 -0.82 7.05 -9.42
N ILE A 103 0.47 7.11 -9.12
CA ILE A 103 1.01 7.80 -7.97
C ILE A 103 0.98 9.30 -8.28
N PRO A 104 0.31 10.12 -7.44
CA PRO A 104 0.33 11.58 -7.56
C PRO A 104 1.76 12.14 -7.64
N LYS A 105 1.99 13.07 -8.57
CA LYS A 105 3.33 13.66 -8.78
C LYS A 105 3.91 14.31 -7.52
N ILE A 106 3.07 14.85 -6.65
CA ILE A 106 3.51 15.47 -5.38
C ILE A 106 4.27 14.49 -4.48
N PHE A 107 4.06 13.18 -4.63
CA PHE A 107 4.76 12.17 -3.84
C PHE A 107 5.97 11.55 -4.55
N LEU A 108 6.34 11.98 -5.76
CA LEU A 108 7.51 11.43 -6.47
C LEU A 108 8.83 12.14 -6.11
N PHE A 109 8.81 13.02 -5.11
CA PHE A 109 9.93 13.86 -4.68
C PHE A 109 10.16 13.74 -3.16
N ASP A 110 11.31 14.23 -2.68
CA ASP A 110 11.62 14.45 -1.27
C ASP A 110 11.32 13.27 -0.33
N ASP A 111 11.71 12.05 -0.70
CA ASP A 111 11.49 10.81 0.08
C ASP A 111 10.03 10.34 0.26
N LEU A 112 9.04 11.13 -0.19
CA LEU A 112 7.62 10.82 -0.05
C LEU A 112 7.22 9.55 -0.82
N ASP A 113 7.93 9.23 -1.89
CA ASP A 113 7.71 8.04 -2.70
C ASP A 113 8.00 6.76 -1.93
N LEU A 114 8.95 6.78 -0.99
CA LEU A 114 9.19 5.65 -0.08
C LEU A 114 7.99 5.38 0.82
N PHE A 115 7.24 6.42 1.23
CA PHE A 115 6.03 6.25 2.02
C PHE A 115 4.87 5.70 1.18
N VAL A 116 4.72 6.16 -0.08
CA VAL A 116 3.77 5.53 -1.02
C VAL A 116 4.12 4.05 -1.22
N LEU A 117 5.41 3.75 -1.43
CA LEU A 117 5.90 2.39 -1.61
C LEU A 117 5.64 1.51 -0.38
N ARG A 118 5.86 2.04 0.84
CA ARG A 118 5.51 1.37 2.11
C ARG A 118 4.03 1.03 2.16
N GLY A 119 3.16 2.02 1.96
CA GLY A 119 1.72 1.83 2.04
C GLY A 119 1.18 0.82 1.02
N TYR A 120 1.71 0.83 -0.20
CA TYR A 120 1.33 -0.15 -1.23
C TYR A 120 1.85 -1.56 -0.90
N PHE A 121 3.09 -1.68 -0.42
CA PHE A 121 3.64 -2.97 -0.06
C PHE A 121 2.91 -3.58 1.14
N ASP A 122 2.53 -2.78 2.12
CA ASP A 122 1.82 -3.25 3.30
C ASP A 122 0.41 -3.80 2.98
N THR A 123 -0.15 -3.48 1.80
CA THR A 123 -1.42 -4.06 1.29
C THR A 123 -1.19 -5.20 0.28
N ASP A 124 -0.44 -4.95 -0.80
CA ASP A 124 -0.30 -5.85 -1.95
C ASP A 124 1.08 -6.52 -2.06
N GLY A 125 1.98 -6.21 -1.13
CA GLY A 125 3.29 -6.82 -1.00
C GLY A 125 3.27 -8.08 -0.15
N SER A 126 4.34 -8.88 -0.29
CA SER A 126 4.56 -10.07 0.52
C SER A 126 6.04 -10.32 0.72
N ILE A 127 6.38 -10.75 1.94
CA ILE A 127 7.67 -11.38 2.22
C ILE A 127 7.48 -12.88 2.07
N VAL A 128 8.27 -13.50 1.22
CA VAL A 128 8.28 -14.93 0.92
C VAL A 128 9.64 -15.51 1.31
N THR A 129 9.62 -16.70 1.89
CA THR A 129 10.82 -17.51 2.11
C THR A 129 11.05 -18.36 0.87
N ALA A 130 12.12 -18.10 0.14
CA ALA A 130 12.53 -18.94 -0.98
C ALA A 130 13.62 -19.91 -0.51
N ASN A 131 13.57 -21.14 -0.99
CA ASN A 131 14.56 -22.18 -0.71
C ASN A 131 15.37 -22.44 -1.97
N ASN A 132 16.70 -22.30 -1.89
CA ASN A 132 17.62 -22.72 -2.93
C ASN A 132 18.61 -23.72 -2.32
N ASN A 133 18.46 -24.99 -2.67
CA ASN A 133 19.31 -26.10 -2.22
C ASN A 133 19.51 -26.13 -0.68
N GLY A 134 18.42 -25.97 0.08
CA GLY A 134 18.43 -25.98 1.55
C GLY A 134 18.73 -24.62 2.18
N THR A 135 19.19 -23.63 1.40
CA THR A 135 19.42 -22.27 1.89
C THR A 135 18.15 -21.44 1.76
N LEU A 136 17.63 -20.97 2.89
CA LEU A 136 16.47 -20.07 2.93
C LEU A 136 16.90 -18.61 2.76
N TYR A 137 16.25 -17.90 1.86
CA TYR A 137 16.48 -16.47 1.66
C TYR A 137 15.16 -15.69 1.57
N PRO A 138 15.14 -14.44 2.06
CA PRO A 138 13.95 -13.62 1.95
C PRO A 138 13.78 -13.12 0.53
N ARG A 139 12.53 -12.92 0.16
CA ARG A 139 12.12 -12.33 -1.10
C ARG A 139 10.95 -11.39 -0.84
N LEU A 140 11.11 -10.13 -1.24
CA LEU A 140 10.01 -9.16 -1.27
C LEU A 140 9.36 -9.28 -2.64
N GLU A 141 8.05 -9.51 -2.69
CA GLU A 141 7.27 -9.56 -3.92
C GLU A 141 6.12 -8.56 -3.84
N MET A 142 5.93 -7.75 -4.88
CA MET A 142 4.73 -6.92 -5.05
C MET A 142 4.13 -7.22 -6.42
N LYS A 143 2.81 -7.40 -6.46
CA LYS A 143 2.07 -7.59 -7.71
C LYS A 143 1.37 -6.29 -8.04
N ILE A 144 1.46 -5.85 -9.30
CA ILE A 144 0.93 -4.55 -9.73
C ILE A 144 0.06 -4.76 -10.97
N CYS A 145 -1.20 -4.32 -10.90
CA CYS A 145 -2.12 -4.36 -12.03
C CYS A 145 -1.67 -3.42 -13.16
N PRO A 146 -2.05 -3.70 -14.43
CA PRO A 146 -1.72 -2.81 -15.54
C PRO A 146 -2.13 -1.39 -15.21
N SER A 147 -1.19 -0.46 -15.24
CA SER A 147 -1.41 0.96 -14.94
C SER A 147 -0.10 1.74 -15.04
N PRO A 148 -0.15 3.08 -15.18
CA PRO A 148 1.04 3.94 -15.10
C PRO A 148 1.89 3.70 -13.84
N MET A 149 1.25 3.35 -12.73
CA MET A 149 1.91 3.03 -11.45
C MET A 149 2.98 1.94 -11.53
N GLN A 150 2.89 1.01 -12.50
CA GLN A 150 3.94 0.01 -12.72
C GLN A 150 5.30 0.66 -13.00
N SER A 151 5.34 1.58 -13.97
CA SER A 151 6.55 2.33 -14.30
C SER A 151 7.02 3.21 -13.14
N GLN A 152 6.09 3.85 -12.43
CA GLN A 152 6.42 4.72 -11.30
C GLN A 152 7.09 3.93 -10.16
N PHE A 153 6.62 2.72 -9.83
CA PHE A 153 7.30 1.90 -8.82
C PHE A 153 8.67 1.40 -9.29
N ILE A 154 8.84 1.09 -10.57
CA ILE A 154 10.16 0.74 -11.14
C ILE A 154 11.12 1.93 -11.00
N ASP A 155 10.66 3.14 -11.31
CA ASP A 155 11.46 4.36 -11.21
C ASP A 155 11.86 4.65 -9.75
N ILE A 156 10.93 4.49 -8.80
CA ILE A 156 11.21 4.64 -7.36
C ILE A 156 12.27 3.63 -6.92
N LEU A 157 12.10 2.34 -7.25
CA LEU A 157 13.07 1.32 -6.85
C LEU A 157 14.45 1.56 -7.48
N THR A 158 14.49 2.03 -8.73
CA THR A 158 15.71 2.42 -9.44
C THR A 158 16.40 3.61 -8.76
N LYS A 159 15.65 4.68 -8.46
CA LYS A 159 16.11 5.90 -7.77
C LYS A 159 16.82 5.58 -6.45
N TYR A 160 16.33 4.59 -5.71
CA TYR A 160 16.90 4.17 -4.42
C TYR A 160 17.88 3.00 -4.52
N ASN A 161 18.36 2.67 -5.72
CA ASN A 161 19.36 1.63 -5.99
C ASN A 161 18.97 0.24 -5.45
N PHE A 162 17.68 -0.11 -5.49
CA PHE A 162 17.27 -1.49 -5.23
C PHE A 162 17.66 -2.39 -6.40
N LYS A 163 18.07 -3.62 -6.10
CA LYS A 163 18.25 -4.70 -7.08
C LYS A 163 16.98 -5.55 -7.13
N PHE A 164 16.26 -5.45 -8.24
CA PHE A 164 14.98 -6.13 -8.43
C PHE A 164 14.89 -6.79 -9.81
N GLY A 165 14.02 -7.80 -9.91
CA GLY A 165 13.55 -8.34 -11.18
C GLY A 165 12.09 -7.94 -11.41
N VAL A 166 11.73 -7.74 -12.68
CA VAL A 166 10.35 -7.50 -13.12
C VAL A 166 9.90 -8.69 -13.97
N TYR A 167 8.78 -9.28 -13.61
CA TYR A 167 8.25 -10.47 -14.27
C TYR A 167 6.82 -10.23 -14.74
N ASP A 168 6.53 -10.50 -16.00
CA ASP A 168 5.14 -10.61 -16.48
C ASP A 168 4.48 -11.81 -15.82
N ILE A 169 3.28 -11.60 -15.25
CA ILE A 169 2.48 -12.64 -14.59
C ILE A 169 1.08 -12.79 -15.22
N GLY A 170 0.94 -12.35 -16.47
CA GLY A 170 -0.26 -12.44 -17.30
C GLY A 170 -1.22 -11.26 -17.16
N ASN A 171 -2.05 -11.05 -18.18
CA ASN A 171 -3.05 -9.96 -18.24
C ASN A 171 -2.44 -8.56 -18.03
N GLY A 172 -1.19 -8.35 -18.48
CA GLY A 172 -0.43 -7.12 -18.29
C GLY A 172 -0.02 -6.81 -16.84
N LYS A 173 -0.28 -7.73 -15.90
CA LYS A 173 0.17 -7.58 -14.52
C LYS A 173 1.66 -7.87 -14.46
N ILE A 174 2.37 -7.11 -13.63
CA ILE A 174 3.77 -7.40 -13.32
C ILE A 174 3.92 -7.84 -11.87
N ARG A 175 4.95 -8.64 -11.61
CA ARG A 175 5.51 -8.85 -10.28
C ARG A 175 6.89 -8.22 -10.23
N ILE A 176 7.09 -7.33 -9.28
CA ILE A 176 8.42 -6.84 -8.92
C ILE A 176 8.93 -7.67 -7.74
N GLN A 177 10.17 -8.12 -7.83
CA GLN A 177 10.77 -9.04 -6.86
C GLN A 177 12.16 -8.58 -6.46
N LEU A 178 12.38 -8.39 -5.16
CA LEU A 178 13.69 -8.11 -4.58
C LEU A 178 14.17 -9.34 -3.81
N ASN A 179 15.39 -9.79 -4.08
CA ASN A 179 15.90 -11.06 -3.56
C ASN A 179 17.01 -10.86 -2.53
N GLY A 180 16.99 -11.70 -1.51
CA GLY A 180 18.09 -11.87 -0.56
C GLY A 180 18.09 -10.86 0.58
N LYS A 181 18.91 -11.15 1.60
CA LYS A 181 18.97 -10.37 2.84
C LYS A 181 19.43 -8.93 2.63
N SER A 182 20.33 -8.70 1.67
CA SER A 182 20.79 -7.34 1.33
C SER A 182 19.64 -6.43 0.92
N GLN A 183 18.75 -6.91 0.04
CA GLN A 183 17.60 -6.12 -0.40
C GLN A 183 16.56 -5.95 0.71
N LEU A 184 16.35 -6.97 1.54
CA LEU A 184 15.49 -6.85 2.72
C LEU A 184 16.02 -5.81 3.71
N ASN A 185 17.32 -5.79 3.99
CA ASN A 185 17.92 -4.81 4.89
C ASN A 185 17.82 -3.39 4.34
N GLN A 186 18.09 -3.20 3.05
CA GLN A 186 17.91 -1.92 2.37
C GLN A 186 16.45 -1.45 2.45
N TRP A 187 15.50 -2.38 2.26
CA TRP A 187 14.08 -2.09 2.41
C TRP A 187 13.75 -1.65 3.84
N LEU A 188 14.21 -2.36 4.86
CA LEU A 188 13.97 -2.01 6.26
C LEU A 188 14.49 -0.61 6.60
N ASN A 189 15.66 -0.26 6.08
CA ASN A 189 16.31 1.03 6.36
C ASN A 189 15.62 2.20 5.65
N LEU A 190 15.18 2.03 4.40
CA LEU A 190 14.62 3.12 3.60
C LEU A 190 13.09 3.16 3.64
N VAL A 191 12.45 1.99 3.49
CA VAL A 191 11.01 1.86 3.29
C VAL A 191 10.31 1.36 4.53
N GLY A 192 10.84 0.41 5.30
CA GLY A 192 10.20 -0.16 6.48
C GLY A 192 8.86 -0.87 6.19
N PHE A 193 8.15 -1.22 7.27
CA PHE A 193 6.78 -1.76 7.24
C PHE A 193 5.96 -1.10 8.33
N SER A 194 4.68 -0.85 8.06
CA SER A 194 3.68 -0.47 9.05
C SER A 194 2.74 -1.62 9.37
N ASN A 195 2.62 -2.61 8.47
CA ASN A 195 1.81 -3.81 8.71
C ASN A 195 2.62 -4.89 9.44
N MET A 196 2.20 -5.18 10.69
CA MET A 196 2.84 -6.16 11.57
C MET A 196 2.96 -7.56 10.96
N ARG A 197 2.07 -7.94 10.02
CA ARG A 197 2.17 -9.25 9.33
C ARG A 197 3.51 -9.44 8.61
N HIS A 198 4.08 -8.36 8.08
CA HIS A 198 5.37 -8.41 7.39
C HIS A 198 6.50 -8.52 8.41
N ILE A 199 6.42 -7.76 9.49
CA ILE A 199 7.39 -7.79 10.59
C ILE A 199 7.46 -9.20 11.21
N SER A 200 6.33 -9.85 11.45
CA SER A 200 6.30 -11.21 11.99
C SER A 200 7.04 -12.23 11.09
N LYS A 201 7.08 -12.00 9.76
CA LYS A 201 7.82 -12.87 8.83
C LYS A 201 9.34 -12.63 8.86
N LEU A 202 9.82 -11.51 9.38
CA LEU A 202 11.25 -11.18 9.45
C LEU A 202 12.01 -12.11 10.41
N SER A 203 11.34 -12.59 11.46
CA SER A 203 11.89 -13.52 12.47
C SER A 203 12.56 -14.75 11.86
N ARG A 204 12.13 -15.18 10.67
CA ARG A 204 12.63 -16.38 9.98
C ARG A 204 14.01 -16.21 9.36
N PHE A 205 14.54 -14.99 9.27
CA PHE A 205 15.72 -14.69 8.47
C PHE A 205 16.98 -14.36 9.29
N ASN A 206 16.91 -14.43 10.64
CA ASN A 206 18.00 -14.08 11.57
C ASN A 206 18.74 -12.84 11.10
N LEU A 207 18.00 -11.73 11.01
CA LEU A 207 18.58 -10.43 10.68
C LEU A 207 19.35 -9.95 11.90
N ASN A 208 20.65 -10.28 11.94
CA ASN A 208 21.54 -9.73 12.95
C ASN A 208 21.60 -8.20 12.74
N ASN A 209 21.14 -7.44 13.73
CA ASN A 209 21.29 -5.97 13.90
C ASN A 209 20.31 -5.00 13.23
N VAL A 210 19.00 -5.30 13.09
CA VAL A 210 18.02 -4.26 12.73
C VAL A 210 16.66 -4.50 13.40
N LEU A 211 16.59 -4.32 14.72
CA LEU A 211 15.38 -3.95 15.47
C LEU A 211 15.80 -3.05 16.63
#